data_AF-A0A9P6TKE5-F1
#
_entry.id   AF-A0A9P6TKE5-F1
#
_cell.length_a   1.000
_cell.length_b   1.000
_cell.length_c   1.000
_cell.angle_alpha   90.00
_cell.angle_beta   90.00
_cell.angle_gamma   90.00
#
_symmetry.space_group_name_H-M   'P 1'
#
loop_
_entity.id
_entity.type
_entity.pdbx_description
1 polymer ?
#
loop_
_entity_poly.entity_id
_entity_poly.type
_entity_poly.pdbx_seq_one_letter_code
_entity_poly.pdbx_strand_id
1 'polypeptide(L)'
;MAPNAPAERIALGDVTPNNIGTLQRLHSVLFPVHYGDKFYKEVLEAGEFAKLVYYNDICVGSVCCRVEIDNENTRLYMMTLGVLESYRNRGLGKNNREA
;
A
#
# COMPACT_ATOMS: atom_id res chain seq x y z
N MET A 1 -6.24 -13.78 34.31
CA MET A 1 -5.50 -14.18 33.10
C MET A 1 -6.39 -13.85 31.92
N ALA A 2 -6.21 -12.68 31.30
CA ALA A 2 -7.03 -12.30 30.14
C ALA A 2 -6.70 -13.23 28.98
N PRO A 3 -7.70 -13.68 28.18
CA PRO A 3 -7.42 -14.45 26.99
C PRO A 3 -6.49 -13.64 26.09
N ASN A 4 -5.38 -14.25 25.69
CA ASN A 4 -4.42 -13.66 24.77
C ASN A 4 -5.18 -13.34 23.48
N ALA A 5 -5.43 -12.05 23.21
CA ALA A 5 -6.08 -11.64 21.98
C ALA A 5 -5.27 -12.20 20.80
N PRO A 6 -5.91 -12.73 19.75
CA PRO A 6 -5.18 -13.23 18.58
C PRO A 6 -4.28 -12.10 18.06
N ALA A 7 -3.01 -12.42 17.84
CA ALA A 7 -2.04 -11.45 17.33
C ALA A 7 -2.55 -10.89 16.00
N GLU A 8 -2.64 -9.56 15.90
CA GLU A 8 -3.05 -8.88 14.67
C GLU A 8 -2.09 -9.25 13.53
N ARG A 9 -2.61 -9.82 12.44
CA ARG A 9 -1.79 -10.20 11.28
C ARG A 9 -1.73 -9.04 10.31
N ILE A 10 -0.54 -8.48 10.13
CA ILE A 10 -0.28 -7.41 9.16
C ILE A 10 0.65 -7.99 8.09
N ALA A 11 0.27 -7.82 6.82
CA ALA A 11 1.06 -8.30 5.68
C ALA A 11 1.11 -7.26 4.56
N LEU A 12 2.18 -7.32 3.76
CA LEU A 12 2.32 -6.55 2.53
C LEU A 12 2.17 -7.51 1.34
N GLY A 13 1.36 -7.14 0.36
CA GLY A 13 1.20 -7.90 -0.88
C GLY A 13 1.57 -7.07 -2.09
N ASP A 14 2.05 -7.71 -3.14
CA ASP A 14 2.37 -7.05 -4.40
C ASP A 14 1.12 -6.53 -5.11
N VAL A 15 1.27 -5.40 -5.80
CA VAL A 15 0.28 -4.95 -6.78
C VAL A 15 0.50 -5.74 -8.07
N THR A 16 -0.56 -6.34 -8.59
CA THR A 16 -0.55 -7.17 -9.80
C THR A 16 -1.71 -6.79 -10.71
N PRO A 17 -1.67 -7.15 -12.00
CA PRO A 17 -2.80 -6.91 -12.90
C PRO A 17 -4.12 -7.51 -12.39
N ASN A 18 -4.05 -8.61 -11.65
CA ASN A 18 -5.22 -9.29 -11.09
C ASN A 18 -5.86 -8.55 -9.91
N ASN A 19 -5.10 -7.73 -9.17
CA ASN A 19 -5.58 -7.03 -7.98
C ASN A 19 -5.62 -5.50 -8.14
N ILE A 20 -5.33 -4.98 -9.34
CA ILE A 20 -5.31 -3.53 -9.62
C ILE A 20 -6.68 -2.87 -9.38
N GLY A 21 -7.77 -3.59 -9.62
CA GLY A 21 -9.13 -3.12 -9.31
C GLY A 21 -9.35 -2.88 -7.82
N THR A 22 -8.72 -3.69 -6.95
CA THR A 22 -8.74 -3.49 -5.50
C THR A 22 -8.02 -2.20 -5.12
N LEU A 23 -6.86 -1.92 -5.72
CA LEU A 23 -6.12 -0.68 -5.52
C LEU A 23 -6.94 0.55 -5.98
N GLN A 24 -7.57 0.46 -7.15
CA GLN A 24 -8.44 1.51 -7.68
C GLN A 24 -9.60 1.81 -6.72
N ARG A 25 -10.25 0.77 -6.21
CA ARG A 25 -11.34 0.92 -5.25
C ARG A 25 -10.85 1.55 -3.94
N LEU A 26 -9.69 1.14 -3.43
CA LEU A 26 -9.08 1.76 -2.26
C LEU A 26 -8.80 3.25 -2.49
N HIS A 27 -8.15 3.61 -3.60
CA HIS A 27 -7.85 5.01 -3.91
C HIS A 27 -9.10 5.88 -3.98
N SER A 28 -10.22 5.38 -4.56
CA SER A 28 -11.48 6.13 -4.63
C SER A 28 -12.10 6.45 -3.27
N VAL A 29 -11.77 5.68 -2.23
CA VAL A 29 -12.26 5.88 -0.85
C VAL A 29 -11.26 6.71 -0.05
N LEU A 30 -9.97 6.51 -0.28
CA LEU A 30 -8.90 7.12 0.50
C LEU A 30 -8.55 8.54 0.06
N PHE A 31 -8.72 8.86 -1.22
CA PHE A 31 -8.27 10.12 -1.80
C PHE A 31 -9.42 10.83 -2.53
N PRO A 32 -9.51 12.17 -2.43
CA PRO A 32 -10.54 12.95 -3.12
C PRO A 32 -10.26 13.13 -4.63
N VAL A 33 -9.15 12.57 -5.12
CA VAL A 33 -8.67 12.70 -6.50
C VAL A 33 -8.77 11.37 -7.24
N HIS A 34 -9.11 11.45 -8.52
CA HIS A 34 -9.13 10.30 -9.42
C HIS A 34 -7.79 10.16 -10.13
N TYR A 35 -7.16 9.00 -9.96
CA TYR A 35 -5.96 8.63 -10.71
C TYR A 35 -6.37 7.98 -12.03
N GLY A 36 -5.72 8.38 -13.14
CA GLY A 36 -6.00 7.81 -14.46
C GLY A 36 -5.19 6.55 -14.76
N ASP A 37 -5.46 5.90 -15.89
CA ASP A 37 -4.82 4.64 -16.29
C ASP A 37 -3.29 4.69 -16.33
N LYS A 38 -2.72 5.84 -16.70
CA LYS A 38 -1.26 6.04 -16.72
C LYS A 38 -0.64 5.79 -15.35
N PHE A 39 -1.28 6.29 -14.29
CA PHE A 39 -0.83 6.08 -12.92
C PHE A 39 -0.80 4.58 -12.57
N TYR A 40 -1.89 3.86 -12.87
CA TYR A 40 -1.96 2.43 -12.52
C TYR A 40 -1.00 1.55 -13.33
N LYS A 41 -0.69 1.94 -14.57
CA LYS A 41 0.39 1.30 -15.34
C LYS A 41 1.75 1.52 -14.69
N GLU A 42 2.07 2.75 -14.28
CA GLU A 42 3.32 3.05 -13.55
C GLU A 42 3.41 2.26 -12.23
N VAL A 43 2.30 2.11 -11.50
CA VAL A 43 2.26 1.31 -10.26
C VAL A 43 2.53 -0.18 -10.52
N LEU A 44 2.02 -0.75 -11.61
CA LEU A 44 2.28 -2.15 -11.97
C LEU A 44 3.75 -2.39 -12.34
N GLU A 45 4.44 -1.35 -12.83
CA GLU A 45 5.85 -1.40 -13.19
C GLU A 45 6.77 -1.08 -11.99
N ALA A 46 6.21 -0.57 -10.88
CA ALA A 46 6.98 -0.16 -9.69
C ALA A 46 7.56 -1.31 -8.87
N GLY A 47 7.14 -2.56 -9.12
CA GLY A 47 7.67 -3.75 -8.43
C GLY A 47 7.53 -3.65 -6.90
N GLU A 48 8.64 -3.78 -6.18
CA GLU A 48 8.66 -3.76 -4.71
C GLU A 48 8.25 -2.41 -4.08
N PHE A 49 8.23 -1.33 -4.88
CA PHE A 49 7.88 0.01 -4.44
C PHE A 49 6.37 0.28 -4.43
N ALA A 50 5.55 -0.70 -4.83
CA ALA A 50 4.11 -0.65 -4.71
C ALA A 50 3.58 -1.86 -3.94
N LYS A 51 2.90 -1.61 -2.81
CA LYS A 51 2.36 -2.66 -1.94
C LYS A 51 0.93 -2.36 -1.53
N LEU A 52 0.14 -3.42 -1.46
CA LEU A 52 -1.14 -3.45 -0.75
C LEU A 52 -0.89 -3.84 0.71
N VAL A 53 -1.62 -3.19 1.61
CA VAL A 53 -1.55 -3.44 3.06
C VAL A 53 -2.73 -4.31 3.47
N TYR A 54 -2.45 -5.45 4.08
CA TYR A 54 -3.44 -6.38 4.59
C TYR A 54 -3.46 -6.41 6.10
N TYR A 55 -4.65 -6.40 6.69
CA TYR A 55 -4.88 -6.60 8.12
C TYR A 55 -5.89 -7.73 8.28
N ASN A 56 -5.48 -8.84 8.91
CA ASN A 56 -6.25 -10.08 9.03
C ASN A 56 -6.84 -10.51 7.67
N ASP A 57 -5.98 -10.56 6.65
CA ASP A 57 -6.29 -10.97 5.27
C ASP A 57 -7.25 -10.04 4.49
N ILE A 58 -7.65 -8.92 5.09
CA ILE A 58 -8.44 -7.87 4.44
C ILE A 58 -7.50 -6.79 3.92
N CYS A 59 -7.64 -6.41 2.65
CA CYS A 59 -6.89 -5.30 2.09
C CYS A 59 -7.45 -3.97 2.62
N VAL A 60 -6.63 -3.21 3.36
CA VAL A 60 -7.04 -2.01 4.10
C VAL A 60 -6.28 -0.76 3.72
N GLY A 61 -5.31 -0.86 2.82
CA GLY A 61 -4.51 0.29 2.40
C GLY A 61 -3.53 -0.03 1.30
N SER A 62 -2.78 0.97 0.91
CA SER A 62 -1.73 0.86 -0.11
C SER A 62 -0.62 1.87 0.12
N VAL A 63 0.55 1.54 -0.39
CA VAL A 63 1.65 2.46 -0.64
C VAL A 63 2.09 2.28 -2.09
N CYS A 64 2.24 3.37 -2.82
CA CYS A 64 2.72 3.37 -4.19
C CYS A 64 3.80 4.43 -4.35
N CYS A 65 5.00 3.99 -4.68
CA CYS A 65 6.14 4.85 -4.92
C CYS A 65 6.65 4.69 -6.35
N ARG A 66 7.31 5.72 -6.85
CA ARG A 66 8.02 5.75 -8.14
C ARG A 66 9.47 6.09 -7.90
N VAL A 67 10.37 5.35 -8.53
CA VAL A 67 11.80 5.69 -8.55
C VAL A 67 12.01 6.73 -9.66
N GLU A 68 12.54 7.89 -9.29
CA GLU A 68 12.93 8.95 -10.20
C GLU A 68 14.46 9.04 -10.21
N ILE A 69 15.04 8.91 -11.40
CA ILE A 69 16.49 9.05 -11.60
C ILE A 69 16.70 10.33 -12.38
N ASP A 70 17.38 11.30 -11.76
CA ASP A 70 17.72 12.59 -12.38
C ASP A 70 19.22 12.82 -12.25
N ASN A 71 19.91 12.82 -13.40
CA ASN A 71 21.37 12.88 -13.50
C ASN A 71 22.06 11.84 -12.59
N GLU A 72 22.63 12.29 -11.47
CA GLU A 72 23.34 11.48 -10.48
C GLU A 72 22.51 11.18 -9.22
N ASN A 73 21.28 11.69 -9.13
CA ASN A 73 20.41 11.53 -7.97
C ASN A 73 19.30 10.51 -8.22
N THR A 74 19.17 9.55 -7.32
CA THR A 74 18.00 8.66 -7.26
C THR A 74 17.08 9.12 -6.14
N ARG A 75 15.81 9.38 -6.46
CA ARG A 75 14.77 9.78 -5.50
C ARG A 75 13.66 8.75 -5.53
N LEU A 76 13.17 8.37 -4.35
CA LEU A 76 11.95 7.58 -4.23
C LEU A 76 10.79 8.52 -3.94
N TYR A 77 9.95 8.76 -4.93
CA TYR A 77 8.77 9.60 -4.81
C TYR A 77 7.57 8.77 -4.36
N MET A 78 7.07 9.01 -3.15
CA MET A 78 5.85 8.39 -2.65
C MET A 78 4.64 9.09 -3.27
N MET A 79 3.97 8.41 -4.21
CA MET A 79 2.83 8.97 -4.93
C MET A 79 1.55 8.88 -4.11
N THR A 80 1.31 7.73 -3.49
CA THR A 80 0.16 7.53 -2.59
C THR A 80 0.57 6.71 -1.37
N LEU A 81 0.01 7.08 -0.23
CA LEU A 81 0.08 6.32 1.01
C LEU A 81 -1.23 6.51 1.74
N GLY A 82 -1.95 5.42 1.97
CA GLY A 82 -3.27 5.52 2.59
C GLY A 82 -3.72 4.22 3.23
N VAL A 83 -4.40 4.37 4.36
CA VAL A 83 -5.05 3.28 5.10
C VAL A 83 -6.46 3.74 5.45
N LEU A 84 -7.41 2.81 5.32
CA LEU A 84 -8.81 3.00 5.69
C LEU A 84 -8.91 3.49 7.13
N GLU A 85 -9.80 4.45 7.37
CA GLU A 85 -9.89 5.16 8.65
C GLU A 85 -10.06 4.23 9.86
N SER A 86 -10.92 3.22 9.74
CA SER A 86 -11.17 2.21 10.80
C SER A 86 -9.94 1.37 11.18
N TYR A 87 -8.88 1.40 10.37
CA TYR A 87 -7.65 0.63 10.55
C TYR A 87 -6.43 1.51 10.87
N ARG A 88 -6.60 2.84 10.97
CA ARG A 88 -5.52 3.75 11.38
C ARG A 88 -5.15 3.54 12.85
N ASN A 89 -3.95 3.99 13.24
CA ASN A 89 -3.40 3.87 14.60
C ASN A 89 -3.23 2.43 15.12
N ARG A 90 -3.18 1.44 14.22
CA ARG A 90 -2.93 0.01 14.52
C ARG A 90 -1.51 -0.46 14.16
N GLY A 91 -0.56 0.47 14.02
CA GLY A 91 0.83 0.12 13.70
C GLY A 91 1.08 -0.40 12.29
N LEU A 92 0.13 -0.25 11.35
CA LEU A 92 0.25 -0.73 9.97
C LEU A 92 1.41 -0.11 9.17
N GLY A 93 1.87 1.09 9.57
CA GLY A 93 3.06 1.73 9.00
C GLY A 93 4.35 1.47 9.80
N LYS A 94 4.30 0.64 10.84
CA LYS A 94 5.46 0.31 11.69
C LYS A 94 6.13 -0.94 11.13
N ASN A 95 7.46 -0.89 11.00
CA ASN A 95 8.32 -1.95 10.44
C ASN A 95 7.86 -3.37 10.82
N ASN A 96 7.23 -4.09 9.88
CA ASN A 96 7.25 -5.55 9.87
C ASN A 96 8.59 -5.95 9.25
N ARG A 97 9.60 -6.13 10.10
CA ARG A 97 10.78 -6.91 9.69
C ARG A 97 10.29 -8.35 9.54
N GLU A 98 10.03 -8.78 8.32
CA GLU A 98 10.08 -10.21 8.02
C GLU A 98 11.51 -10.68 8.30
N ALA A 99 11.62 -11.78 9.04
CA ALA A 99 12.86 -12.46 9.37
C ALA A 99 13.27 -13.38 8.20
#